data_AF-A0A2G2WFU1-F1
#
_entry.id   AF-A0A2G2WFU1-F1
#
_cell.length_a   1.000
_cell.length_b   1.000
_cell.length_c   1.000
_cell.angle_alpha   90.00
_cell.angle_beta   90.00
_cell.angle_gamma   90.00
#
_symmetry.space_group_name_H-M   'P 1'
#
loop_
_entity.id
_entity.type
_entity.pdbx_description
1 polymer ?
#
loop_
_entity_poly.entity_id
_entity_poly.type
_entity_poly.pdbx_seq_one_letter_code
_entity_poly.pdbx_strand_id
1 'polypeptide(L)'
;MKANESIYRLQEKDILRKLKFRLNAATPYVFMLRLLKVAQADTKFEHLAFYLIELCLVEYEALNYKPSMLCASAIYVARRTMQMAPAWTPLLEMHARYQESQLRHISA
;
A
#
# COMPACT_ATOMS: atom_id res chain seq x y z
N MET A 1 -21.79 28.82 13.06
CA MET A 1 -20.41 28.64 12.55
C MET A 1 -19.37 28.40 13.65
N LYS A 2 -19.23 29.24 14.69
CA LYS A 2 -18.16 29.07 15.73
C LYS A 2 -18.22 27.77 16.55
N ALA A 3 -19.41 27.21 16.79
CA ALA A 3 -19.58 25.98 17.59
C ALA A 3 -19.04 24.71 16.90
N ASN A 4 -19.14 24.63 15.57
CA ASN A 4 -18.62 23.46 14.82
C ASN A 4 -17.09 23.45 14.83
N GLU A 5 -16.48 24.63 14.75
CA GLU A 5 -15.02 24.78 14.82
C GLU A 5 -14.45 24.29 16.15
N SER A 6 -15.14 24.53 17.26
CA SER A 6 -14.75 24.00 18.57
C SER A 6 -14.85 22.48 18.66
N ILE A 7 -15.82 21.84 17.99
CA ILE A 7 -15.98 20.38 17.98
C ILE A 7 -14.84 19.73 17.18
N TYR A 8 -14.54 20.23 15.98
CA TYR A 8 -13.45 19.69 15.15
C TYR A 8 -12.09 19.82 15.84
N ARG A 9 -11.82 20.94 16.53
CA ARG A 9 -10.59 21.14 17.30
C ARG A 9 -10.45 20.16 18.48
N LEU A 10 -11.56 19.75 19.11
CA LEU A 10 -11.53 18.74 20.17
C LEU A 10 -11.22 17.35 19.59
N GLN A 11 -11.90 16.97 18.50
CA GLN A 11 -11.67 15.69 17.83
C GLN A 11 -10.25 15.55 17.29
N GLU A 12 -9.71 16.60 16.67
CA GLU A 12 -8.32 16.64 16.19
C GLU A 12 -7.33 16.40 17.33
N LYS A 13 -7.49 17.11 18.46
CA LYS A 13 -6.62 16.93 19.63
C LYS A 13 -6.68 15.51 20.18
N ASP A 14 -7.86 14.90 20.19
CA ASP A 14 -8.02 13.53 20.68
C ASP A 14 -7.35 12.50 19.74
N ILE A 15 -7.44 12.71 18.42
CA ILE A 15 -6.70 11.89 17.43
C ILE A 15 -5.19 12.04 17.63
N LEU A 16 -4.68 13.26 17.71
CA LEU A 16 -3.25 13.53 17.90
C LEU A 16 -2.71 12.92 19.19
N ARG A 17 -3.49 13.01 20.29
CA ARG A 17 -3.15 12.37 21.57
C ARG A 17 -3.10 10.85 21.45
N LYS A 18 -4.09 10.22 20.81
CA LYS A 18 -4.11 8.77 20.57
C LYS A 18 -2.89 8.31 19.77
N LEU A 19 -2.50 9.09 18.76
CA LEU A 19 -1.30 8.83 17.95
C LEU A 19 0.01 9.21 18.66
N LYS A 20 -0.05 9.79 19.87
CA LYS A 20 1.11 10.33 20.59
C LYS A 20 1.94 11.29 19.72
N PHE A 21 1.26 12.06 18.88
CA PHE A 21 1.86 12.97 17.89
C PHE A 21 2.84 12.31 16.90
N ARG A 22 2.76 10.99 16.71
CA ARG A 22 3.56 10.24 15.72
C ARG A 22 2.85 10.21 14.38
N LEU A 23 3.03 11.27 13.59
CA LEU A 23 2.41 11.43 12.27
C LEU A 23 3.29 10.95 11.11
N ASN A 24 4.51 10.50 11.40
CA ASN A 24 5.55 10.13 10.43
C ASN A 24 5.43 8.67 9.93
N ALA A 25 4.22 8.16 9.76
CA ALA A 25 4.01 6.79 9.27
C ALA A 25 4.33 6.69 7.76
N ALA A 26 5.03 5.64 7.36
CA ALA A 26 5.28 5.36 5.95
C ALA A 26 3.97 4.96 5.24
N THR A 27 3.58 5.73 4.22
CA THR A 27 2.36 5.48 3.47
C THR A 27 2.57 4.39 2.40
N PRO A 28 1.51 3.70 1.96
CA PRO A 28 1.59 2.79 0.81
C PRO A 28 2.21 3.45 -0.43
N TYR A 29 1.93 4.74 -0.66
CA TYR A 29 2.46 5.51 -1.78
C TYR A 29 3.99 5.43 -1.92
N VAL A 30 4.75 5.61 -0.83
CA VAL A 30 6.22 5.59 -0.92
C VAL A 30 6.78 4.20 -1.22
N PHE A 31 6.12 3.14 -0.74
CA PHE A 31 6.50 1.76 -1.08
C PHE A 31 6.15 1.42 -2.52
N MET A 32 4.98 1.86 -3.00
CA MET A 32 4.53 1.65 -4.36
C MET A 32 5.51 2.26 -5.37
N LEU A 33 5.88 3.54 -5.21
CA LEU A 33 6.86 4.20 -6.08
C LEU A 33 8.19 3.44 -6.16
N ARG A 34 8.70 2.99 -5.01
CA ARG A 34 9.94 2.23 -4.94
C ARG A 34 9.85 0.93 -5.72
N LEU A 35 8.77 0.18 -5.52
CA LEU A 35 8.63 -1.15 -6.14
C LEU A 35 8.28 -1.06 -7.64
N LEU A 36 7.50 -0.06 -8.08
CA LEU A 36 7.25 0.20 -9.50
C LEU A 36 8.53 0.51 -10.26
N LYS A 37 9.42 1.33 -9.67
CA LYS A 37 10.75 1.60 -10.24
C LYS A 37 11.58 0.32 -10.41
N VAL A 38 11.55 -0.56 -9.41
CA VAL A 38 12.25 -1.86 -9.47
C VAL A 38 11.61 -2.78 -10.51
N ALA A 39 10.28 -2.75 -10.62
CA ALA A 39 9.53 -3.55 -11.57
C ALA A 39 9.64 -3.05 -13.03
N GLN A 40 10.30 -1.90 -13.25
CA GLN A 40 10.37 -1.21 -14.54
C GLN A 40 8.99 -1.02 -15.15
N ALA A 41 8.06 -0.49 -14.33
CA ALA A 41 6.67 -0.37 -14.72
C ALA A 41 6.48 0.62 -15.87
N ASP A 42 5.62 0.24 -16.82
CA ASP A 42 5.08 1.17 -17.81
C ASP A 42 3.83 1.85 -17.23
N THR A 43 3.37 2.91 -17.90
CA THR A 43 2.22 3.70 -17.45
C THR A 43 0.98 2.83 -17.19
N LYS A 44 0.72 1.82 -18.02
CA LYS A 44 -0.45 0.94 -17.84
C LYS A 44 -0.33 0.10 -16.57
N PHE A 45 0.85 -0.47 -16.30
CA PHE A 45 1.11 -1.24 -15.10
C PHE A 45 1.07 -0.36 -13.84
N GLU A 46 1.63 0.85 -13.88
CA GLU A 46 1.55 1.80 -12.77
C GLU A 46 0.11 2.11 -12.37
N HIS A 47 -0.76 2.43 -13.34
CA HIS A 47 -2.18 2.70 -13.08
C HIS A 47 -2.88 1.49 -12.46
N LEU A 48 -2.63 0.28 -12.98
CA LEU A 48 -3.25 -0.92 -12.43
C LEU A 48 -2.78 -1.18 -10.99
N ALA A 49 -1.49 -1.03 -10.72
CA ALA A 49 -0.95 -1.22 -9.36
C ALA A 49 -1.50 -0.19 -8.37
N PHE A 50 -1.62 1.09 -8.78
CA PHE A 50 -2.23 2.14 -7.96
C PHE A 50 -3.72 1.88 -7.72
N TYR A 51 -4.47 1.48 -8.75
CA TYR A 51 -5.87 1.09 -8.62
C TYR A 51 -6.05 -0.04 -7.59
N LEU A 52 -5.22 -1.08 -7.67
CA LEU A 52 -5.30 -2.22 -6.75
C LEU A 52 -4.97 -1.83 -5.30
N ILE A 53 -3.94 -1.01 -5.06
CA ILE A 53 -3.63 -0.59 -3.68
C ILE A 53 -4.70 0.35 -3.13
N GLU A 54 -5.28 1.25 -3.95
CA GLU A 54 -6.36 2.13 -3.53
C GLU A 54 -7.61 1.32 -3.14
N LEU A 55 -7.94 0.28 -3.91
CA LEU A 55 -9.01 -0.65 -3.57
C LEU A 55 -8.75 -1.32 -2.22
N CYS A 56 -7.53 -1.81 -1.97
CA CYS A 56 -7.18 -2.44 -0.70
C CYS A 56 -7.28 -1.48 0.49
N LEU A 57 -6.99 -0.19 0.34
CA LEU A 57 -6.97 0.75 1.48
C LEU A 57 -8.36 1.10 2.03
N VAL A 58 -9.42 0.79 1.28
CA VAL A 58 -10.80 0.94 1.73
C VAL A 58 -11.25 -0.27 2.58
N GLU A 59 -10.62 -1.43 2.39
CA GLU A 59 -10.95 -2.65 3.10
C GLU A 59 -10.40 -2.65 4.53
N TYR A 60 -11.25 -3.01 5.50
CA TYR A 60 -10.88 -2.99 6.92
C TYR A 60 -9.76 -4.00 7.23
N GLU A 61 -9.79 -5.15 6.54
CA GLU A 61 -8.85 -6.25 6.67
C GLU A 61 -7.42 -5.84 6.30
N ALA A 62 -7.25 -4.81 5.46
CA ALA A 62 -5.95 -4.29 5.07
C ALA A 62 -5.16 -3.73 6.27
N LEU A 63 -5.83 -3.32 7.35
CA LEU A 63 -5.19 -2.87 8.59
C LEU A 63 -4.35 -3.97 9.27
N ASN A 64 -4.60 -5.24 8.95
CA ASN A 64 -3.82 -6.37 9.48
C ASN A 64 -2.45 -6.53 8.81
N TYR A 65 -2.19 -5.80 7.72
CA TYR A 65 -0.99 -5.95 6.91
C TYR A 65 -0.15 -4.68 6.87
N LYS A 66 1.16 -4.85 6.69
CA LYS A 66 2.08 -3.72 6.51
C LYS A 66 1.83 -3.06 5.14
N PRO A 67 1.90 -1.72 5.03
CA PRO A 67 1.80 -1.02 3.74
C PRO A 67 2.76 -1.58 2.67
N SER A 68 4.00 -1.93 3.05
CA SER A 68 4.99 -2.53 2.15
C SER A 68 4.53 -3.86 1.54
N MET A 69 3.82 -4.66 2.33
CA MET A 69 3.33 -5.98 1.93
C MET A 69 2.12 -5.83 1.00
N LEU A 70 1.20 -4.92 1.33
CA LEU A 70 0.06 -4.60 0.45
C LEU A 70 0.52 -4.11 -0.93
N CYS A 71 1.52 -3.22 -0.98
CA CYS A 71 2.08 -2.77 -2.26
C CYS A 71 2.76 -3.89 -3.04
N ALA A 72 3.51 -4.77 -2.37
CA ALA A 72 4.13 -5.93 -3.02
C ALA A 72 3.07 -6.89 -3.59
N SER A 73 2.00 -7.14 -2.85
CA SER A 73 0.86 -7.95 -3.30
C SER A 73 0.13 -7.32 -4.48
N ALA A 74 -0.14 -6.01 -4.44
CA ALA A 74 -0.76 -5.29 -5.56
C ALA A 74 0.09 -5.37 -6.85
N ILE A 75 1.41 -5.24 -6.73
CA ILE A 75 2.35 -5.42 -7.85
C ILE A 75 2.32 -6.85 -8.37
N TYR A 76 2.33 -7.84 -7.49
CA TYR A 76 2.23 -9.24 -7.88
C TYR A 76 0.93 -9.53 -8.64
N VAL A 77 -0.21 -9.08 -8.13
CA VAL A 77 -1.52 -9.23 -8.78
C VAL A 77 -1.55 -8.51 -10.12
N ALA A 78 -1.10 -7.26 -10.20
CA ALA A 78 -1.04 -6.51 -11.45
C ALA A 78 -0.19 -7.23 -12.52
N ARG A 79 0.99 -7.75 -12.15
CA ARG A 79 1.85 -8.54 -13.05
C ARG A 79 1.16 -9.82 -13.52
N ARG A 80 0.43 -10.52 -12.65
CA ARG A 80 -0.39 -11.69 -13.01
C ARG A 80 -1.50 -11.32 -13.99
N THR A 81 -2.24 -10.25 -13.71
CA THR A 81 -3.34 -9.75 -14.56
C THR A 81 -2.84 -9.35 -15.94
N MET A 82 -1.64 -8.76 -16.02
CA MET A 82 -0.98 -8.40 -17.28
C MET A 82 -0.22 -9.57 -17.94
N GLN A 83 -0.35 -10.79 -17.40
CA GLN A 83 0.27 -12.02 -17.91
C GLN A 83 1.81 -11.93 -18.03
N MET A 84 2.45 -11.16 -17.14
CA MET A 84 3.91 -11.03 -17.09
C MET A 84 4.53 -12.26 -16.41
N ALA A 85 5.47 -12.91 -17.09
CA ALA A 85 6.19 -14.08 -16.59
C ALA A 85 7.70 -13.78 -16.43
N PRO A 86 8.33 -14.11 -15.27
CA PRO A 86 7.68 -14.54 -14.04
C PRO A 86 6.91 -13.38 -13.37
N ALA A 87 5.81 -13.72 -12.69
CA ALA A 87 4.97 -12.74 -12.01
C ALA A 87 5.69 -12.10 -10.80
N TRP A 88 6.55 -12.85 -10.13
CA TRP A 88 7.44 -12.35 -9.10
C TRP A 88 8.90 -12.60 -9.52
N THR A 89 9.70 -11.53 -9.64
CA THR A 89 11.09 -11.63 -10.10
C THR A 89 12.05 -11.66 -8.91
N PRO A 90 13.26 -12.25 -9.05
CA PRO A 90 14.27 -12.22 -7.98
C PRO A 90 14.64 -10.80 -7.53
N LEU A 91 14.60 -9.82 -8.45
CA LEU A 91 14.84 -8.42 -8.13
C LEU A 91 13.72 -7.84 -7.26
N LEU A 92 12.46 -8.14 -7.57
CA LEU A 92 11.33 -7.74 -6.74
C LEU A 92 11.40 -8.38 -5.35
N GLU A 93 11.72 -9.67 -5.27
CA GLU A 93 11.92 -10.37 -3.99
C GLU A 93 13.01 -9.72 -3.15
N MET A 94 14.16 -9.40 -3.75
CA MET A 94 15.28 -8.74 -3.07
C MET A 94 14.91 -7.34 -2.52
N HIS A 95 14.21 -6.53 -3.32
CA HIS A 95 13.86 -5.16 -2.95
C HIS A 95 12.65 -5.04 -2.03
N ALA A 96 11.65 -5.91 -2.20
CA ALA A 96 10.45 -5.98 -1.37
C ALA A 96 10.67 -6.78 -0.09
N ARG A 97 11.65 -7.70 -0.08
CA ARG A 97 11.95 -8.64 1.01
C ARG A 97 10.79 -9.58 1.35
N TYR A 98 9.99 -9.94 0.34
CA TYR A 98 8.89 -10.90 0.44
C TYR A 98 9.03 -11.96 -0.65
N GLN A 99 8.86 -13.22 -0.24
CA GLN A 99 8.76 -14.36 -1.15
C GLN A 99 7.38 -14.41 -1.79
N GLU A 100 7.28 -15.00 -2.98
CA GLU A 100 6.01 -15.16 -3.69
C GLU A 100 4.95 -15.91 -2.84
N SER A 101 5.38 -16.90 -2.05
CA SER A 101 4.50 -17.65 -1.13
C SER A 101 3.78 -16.76 -0.13
N GLN A 102 4.45 -15.72 0.38
CA GLN A 102 3.89 -14.77 1.34
C GLN A 102 2.86 -13.84 0.68
N LEU A 103 3.03 -13.53 -0.60
CA LEU A 103 2.11 -12.67 -1.36
C LEU A 103 0.87 -13.42 -1.83
N ARG A 104 1.02 -14.71 -2.17
CA ARG A 104 -0.11 -15.57 -2.57
C ARG A 104 -1.13 -15.77 -1.46
N HIS A 105 -0.70 -15.80 -0.20
CA HIS A 105 -1.61 -15.91 0.94
C HIS A 105 -2.51 -14.67 1.14
N ILE A 106 -2.09 -13.51 0.62
CA ILE A 106 -2.78 -12.22 0.82
C ILE A 106 -3.64 -11.85 -0.39
N SER A 107 -3.34 -12.45 -1.55
CA SER A 107 -4.03 -12.21 -2.82
C SER A 107 -5.10 -13.25 -3.17
N ALA A 108 -5.31 -14.23 -2.29
CA ALA A 108 -6.40 -15.21 -2.36
C ALA A 108 -7.53 -14.80 -1.41
#